data_AF-A0A3B1J504-F1
#
_entry.id   AF-A0A3B1J504-F1
#
_cell.length_a   1.000
_cell.length_b   1.000
_cell.length_c   1.000
_cell.angle_alpha   90.00
_cell.angle_beta   90.00
_cell.angle_gamma   90.00
#
_symmetry.space_group_name_H-M   'P 1'
#
loop_
_entity.id
_entity.type
_entity.pdbx_description
1 polymer ?
#
loop_
_entity_poly.entity_id
_entity_poly.type
_entity_poly.pdbx_seq_one_letter_code
_entity_poly.pdbx_strand_id
1 'polypeptide(L)'
;LTNTRTKIEGFQTQITKYYTERGDAVAKASKQPHVGDYRQLVHELDEHQYRELRIVVLEIRNTYAVLFDVITKNFDKIKKPRGECKALIY
;
A
#
# COMPACT_ATOMS: atom_id res chain seq x y z
N LEU A 1 -2.13 -13.03 5.72
CA LEU A 1 -0.85 -12.42 5.29
C LEU A 1 -0.84 -12.10 3.80
N THR A 2 -1.30 -13.01 2.92
CA THR A 2 -1.35 -12.78 1.46
C THR A 2 -2.10 -11.51 1.06
N ASN A 3 -3.29 -11.26 1.62
CA ASN A 3 -4.06 -10.04 1.32
C ASN A 3 -3.29 -8.75 1.66
N THR A 4 -2.56 -8.76 2.78
CA THR A 4 -1.70 -7.65 3.19
C THR A 4 -0.60 -7.40 2.17
N ARG A 5 0.04 -8.47 1.68
CA ARG A 5 1.08 -8.40 0.65
C ARG A 5 0.53 -7.82 -0.65
N THR A 6 -0.61 -8.33 -1.13
CA THR A 6 -1.26 -7.82 -2.35
C THR A 6 -1.60 -6.33 -2.24
N LYS A 7 -2.06 -5.89 -1.06
CA LYS A 7 -2.34 -4.46 -0.82
C LYS A 7 -1.08 -3.60 -0.90
N ILE A 8 0.03 -4.05 -0.32
CA ILE A 8 1.33 -3.35 -0.38
C ILE A 8 1.88 -3.30 -1.81
N GLU A 9 1.76 -4.39 -2.57
CA GLU A 9 2.14 -4.43 -3.99
C GLU A 9 1.31 -3.41 -4.80
N GLY A 10 0.01 -3.26 -4.49
CA GLY A 10 -0.84 -2.24 -5.10
C GLY A 10 -0.35 -0.80 -4.87
N PHE A 11 0.20 -0.50 -3.68
CA PHE A 11 0.77 0.82 -3.39
C PHE A 11 1.98 1.15 -4.28
N GLN A 12 2.80 0.15 -4.61
CA GLN A 12 3.95 0.36 -5.49
C GLN A 12 3.50 0.72 -6.91
N THR A 13 2.48 0.03 -7.44
CA THR A 13 1.92 0.33 -8.76
C THR A 13 1.31 1.73 -8.81
N GLN A 14 0.64 2.15 -7.73
CA GLN A 14 0.04 3.48 -7.61
C GLN A 14 1.10 4.61 -7.73
N ILE A 15 2.25 4.45 -7.09
CA ILE A 15 3.35 5.43 -7.15
C ILE A 15 3.91 5.54 -8.57
N THR A 16 4.18 4.41 -9.24
CA THR A 16 4.67 4.42 -10.62
C THR A 16 3.67 5.07 -11.57
N LYS A 17 2.37 4.79 -11.37
CA LYS A 17 1.29 5.34 -12.19
C LYS A 17 1.22 6.87 -12.12
N TYR A 18 1.36 7.45 -10.92
CA TYR A 18 1.37 8.91 -10.74
C TYR A 18 2.44 9.60 -11.61
N TYR A 19 3.67 9.07 -11.66
CA TYR A 19 4.73 9.67 -12.45
C TYR A 19 4.41 9.69 -13.95
N THR A 20 3.85 8.58 -14.47
CA THR A 20 3.44 8.49 -15.87
C THR A 20 2.29 9.45 -16.18
N GLU A 21 1.22 9.43 -15.38
CA GLU A 21 0.03 10.26 -15.61
C GLU A 21 0.34 11.75 -15.49
N ARG A 22 1.16 12.13 -14.51
CA ARG A 22 1.62 13.52 -14.35
C ARG A 22 2.49 13.96 -15.53
N GLY A 23 3.39 13.11 -15.99
CA GLY A 23 4.22 13.37 -17.17
C GLY A 23 3.38 13.64 -18.41
N ASP A 24 2.36 12.80 -18.64
CA ASP A 24 1.42 12.97 -19.75
C ASP A 24 0.59 14.25 -19.62
N ALA A 25 0.12 14.59 -18.42
CA ALA A 25 -0.61 15.82 -18.16
C ALA A 25 0.24 17.08 -18.45
N VAL A 26 1.50 17.10 -18.00
CA VAL A 26 2.45 18.18 -18.28
C VAL A 26 2.75 18.28 -19.79
N ALA A 27 2.93 17.14 -20.47
CA ALA A 27 3.16 17.11 -21.91
C ALA A 27 1.95 17.64 -22.71
N LYS A 28 0.72 17.36 -22.26
CA LYS A 28 -0.50 17.94 -22.86
C LYS A 28 -0.60 19.43 -22.60
N ALA A 29 -0.32 19.88 -21.37
CA ALA A 29 -0.35 21.29 -21.00
C ALA A 29 0.65 22.14 -21.80
N SER A 30 1.85 21.60 -22.09
CA SER A 30 2.86 22.30 -22.89
C SER A 30 2.53 22.33 -24.39
N LYS A 31 1.98 21.24 -24.93
CA LYS A 31 1.60 21.15 -26.36
C LYS A 31 0.31 21.91 -26.69
N GLN A 32 -0.61 22.04 -25.74
CA GLN A 32 -1.92 22.70 -25.93
C GLN A 32 -2.13 23.80 -24.88
N PRO A 33 -1.37 24.90 -24.93
CA PRO A 33 -1.39 25.93 -23.88
C PRO A 33 -2.72 26.67 -23.74
N HIS A 34 -3.53 26.69 -24.80
CA HIS A 34 -4.88 27.28 -24.81
C HIS A 34 -5.89 26.47 -23.99
N VAL A 35 -5.63 25.18 -23.73
CA VAL A 35 -6.48 24.33 -22.90
C VAL A 35 -6.01 24.43 -21.45
N GLY A 36 -6.67 25.30 -20.68
CA GLY A 36 -6.35 25.51 -19.25
C GLY A 36 -6.50 24.25 -18.39
N ASP A 37 -7.41 23.35 -18.77
CA ASP A 37 -7.73 22.14 -18.01
C ASP A 37 -6.54 21.20 -17.84
N TYR A 38 -5.58 21.19 -18.77
CA TYR A 38 -4.38 20.36 -18.60
C TYR A 38 -3.45 20.86 -17.50
N ARG A 39 -3.39 22.18 -17.25
CA ARG A 39 -2.64 22.71 -16.10
C ARG A 39 -3.37 22.38 -14.79
N GLN A 40 -4.70 22.48 -14.79
CA GLN A 40 -5.52 22.09 -13.65
C GLN A 40 -5.36 20.59 -13.33
N LEU A 41 -5.34 19.73 -14.35
CA LEU A 41 -5.12 18.29 -14.19
C LEU A 41 -3.79 17.97 -13.50
N VAL A 42 -2.70 18.69 -13.81
CA VAL A 42 -1.42 18.50 -13.12
C VAL A 42 -1.56 18.78 -11.62
N HIS A 43 -2.24 19.87 -11.26
CA HIS A 43 -2.48 20.22 -9.86
C HIS A 43 -3.37 19.19 -9.15
N GLU A 44 -4.43 18.72 -9.80
CA GLU A 44 -5.32 17.71 -9.24
C GLU A 44 -4.62 16.37 -9.02
N LEU A 45 -3.75 15.94 -9.95
CA LEU A 45 -2.92 14.75 -9.79
C LEU A 45 -1.98 14.89 -8.58
N ASP A 46 -1.39 16.06 -8.38
CA ASP A 46 -0.48 16.34 -7.25
C ASP A 46 -1.25 16.29 -5.91
N GLU A 47 -2.44 16.92 -5.83
CA GLU A 47 -3.29 16.86 -4.64
C GLU A 47 -3.80 15.45 -4.32
N HIS A 48 -4.23 14.72 -5.35
CA HIS A 48 -4.66 13.34 -5.23
C HIS A 48 -3.52 12.46 -4.69
N GLN A 49 -2.31 12.59 -5.27
CA GLN A 49 -1.16 11.81 -4.83
C GLN A 49 -0.79 12.08 -3.38
N TYR A 50 -0.88 13.34 -2.92
CA TYR A 50 -0.65 13.67 -1.52
C TYR A 50 -1.63 12.92 -0.58
N ARG A 51 -2.94 12.93 -0.91
CA ARG A 51 -3.97 12.25 -0.11
C ARG A 51 -3.75 10.75 -0.09
N GLU A 52 -3.42 10.16 -1.24
CA GLU A 52 -3.13 8.74 -1.37
C GLU A 52 -1.90 8.32 -0.55
N LEU A 53 -0.78 9.05 -0.65
CA LEU A 53 0.43 8.76 0.13
C LEU A 53 0.15 8.80 1.64
N ARG A 54 -0.69 9.74 2.10
CA ARG A 54 -1.11 9.80 3.50
C ARG A 54 -1.90 8.55 3.90
N ILE A 55 -2.82 8.08 3.06
CA ILE A 55 -3.61 6.86 3.30
C ILE A 55 -2.68 5.63 3.33
N VAL A 56 -1.74 5.53 2.39
CA VAL A 56 -0.74 4.44 2.34
C VAL A 56 0.04 4.32 3.65
N VAL A 57 0.53 5.45 4.19
CA VAL A 57 1.27 5.44 5.47
C VAL A 57 0.39 4.96 6.62
N LEU A 58 -0.86 5.42 6.69
CA LEU A 58 -1.81 4.96 7.71
C LEU A 58 -2.11 3.47 7.59
N GLU A 59 -2.23 2.96 6.37
CA GLU A 59 -2.47 1.55 6.07
C GLU A 59 -1.27 0.66 6.43
N ILE A 60 -0.03 1.13 6.19
CA ILE A 60 1.18 0.44 6.62
C ILE A 60 1.22 0.34 8.16
N ARG A 61 0.95 1.44 8.86
CA ARG A 61 0.88 1.44 10.33
C ARG A 61 -0.18 0.46 10.85
N ASN A 62 -1.38 0.52 10.30
CA ASN A 62 -2.48 -0.37 10.70
C ASN A 62 -2.16 -1.83 10.40
N THR A 63 -1.49 -2.09 9.27
CA THR A 63 -1.00 -3.42 8.90
C THR A 63 -0.07 -3.98 9.96
N TYR A 64 0.94 -3.23 10.41
CA TYR A 64 1.83 -3.68 11.48
C TYR A 64 1.08 -4.01 12.77
N ALA A 65 0.12 -3.16 13.18
CA ALA A 65 -0.68 -3.40 14.38
C ALA A 65 -1.50 -4.70 14.29
N VAL A 66 -2.19 -4.93 13.16
CA VAL A 66 -2.99 -6.14 12.94
C VAL A 66 -2.10 -7.39 12.88
N LEU A 67 -0.95 -7.32 12.18
CA LEU A 67 -0.01 -8.43 12.11
C LEU A 67 0.51 -8.82 13.49
N PHE A 68 0.93 -7.83 14.27
CA PHE A 68 1.42 -8.03 15.62
C PHE A 68 0.35 -8.66 16.52
N ASP A 69 -0.88 -8.14 16.47
CA ASP A 69 -2.00 -8.64 17.27
C ASP A 69 -2.32 -10.11 16.94
N VAL A 70 -2.48 -10.42 15.65
CA VAL A 70 -2.82 -11.78 15.19
C VAL A 70 -1.71 -12.77 15.51
N ILE A 71 -0.43 -12.40 15.31
CA ILE A 71 0.70 -13.28 15.61
C ILE A 71 0.81 -13.52 17.11
N THR A 72 0.79 -12.46 17.91
CA THR A 72 0.96 -12.56 19.37
C THR A 72 -0.14 -13.41 20.00
N LYS A 73 -1.40 -13.21 19.61
CA LYS A 73 -2.54 -14.00 20.11
C LYS A 73 -2.47 -15.48 19.74
N ASN A 74 -1.78 -15.84 18.67
CA ASN A 74 -1.71 -17.21 18.16
C ASN A 74 -0.30 -17.82 18.29
N PHE A 75 0.62 -17.15 19.00
CA PHE A 75 2.04 -17.45 18.96
C PHE A 75 2.37 -18.90 19.32
N ASP A 76 1.76 -19.45 20.37
CA ASP A 76 2.01 -20.83 20.80
C ASP A 76 1.57 -21.85 19.75
N LYS A 77 0.42 -21.63 19.10
CA LYS A 77 -0.08 -22.51 18.03
C LYS A 77 0.75 -22.38 16.76
N ILE A 78 1.23 -21.19 16.45
CA ILE A 78 2.14 -20.95 15.32
C ILE A 78 3.48 -21.66 15.56
N LYS A 79 4.02 -21.58 16.79
CA LYS A 79 5.31 -22.18 17.16
C LYS A 79 5.23 -23.70 17.35
N LYS A 80 4.13 -24.21 17.91
CA LYS A 80 3.88 -25.62 18.22
C LYS A 80 2.54 -26.06 17.62
N PRO A 81 2.44 -26.21 16.29
CA PRO A 81 1.16 -26.49 15.62
C PRO A 81 0.55 -27.86 15.99
N ARG A 82 1.35 -28.80 16.51
CA ARG A 82 0.91 -30.12 16.98
C ARG A 82 0.96 -30.27 18.51
N GLY A 83 1.22 -29.18 19.25
CA GLY A 83 1.48 -29.22 20.70
C GLY A 83 2.88 -29.76 21.04
N GLU A 84 3.12 -30.01 22.32
CA GLU A 84 4.28 -30.78 22.76
C GLU A 84 4.00 -32.27 22.58
N CYS A 85 4.91 -33.00 21.93
CA CYS A 85 4.90 -34.46 22.05
C CYS A 85 5.07 -34.77 23.54
N LYS A 86 3.99 -35.15 24.22
CA LYS A 86 4.12 -35.85 25.50
C LYS A 86 5.02 -37.04 25.20
N ALA A 87 6.23 -37.05 25.78
CA ALA A 87 7.14 -38.16 25.66
C ALA A 87 6.36 -39.44 25.99
N LEU A 88 6.41 -40.42 25.08
CA LEU A 88 5.87 -41.75 25.34
C LEU A 88 6.61 -42.27 26.58
N ILE A 89 5.88 -42.38 27.68
CA ILE A 89 6.38 -43.01 28.90
C ILE A 89 6.49 -44.49 28.55
N TYR A 90 7.71 -44.99 28.37
CA TYR A 90 8.04 -46.41 28.31
C TYR A 90 8.36 -46.90 29.71
#